data_AF-A0A8G1RNV8-F1
#
_entry.id   AF-A0A8G1RNV8-F1
#
_cell.length_a   1.000
_cell.length_b   1.000
_cell.length_c   1.000
_cell.angle_alpha   90.00
_cell.angle_beta   90.00
_cell.angle_gamma   90.00
#
_symmetry.space_group_name_H-M   'P 1'
#
loop_
_entity.id
_entity.type
_entity.pdbx_description
1 polymer ?
#
loop_
_entity_poly.entity_id
_entity_poly.type
_entity_poly.pdbx_seq_one_letter_code
_entity_poly.pdbx_strand_id
1 'polypeptide(L)'
;MAREIPGFYYDPEKKKYFKIQASHAAAPGAQYSKDSVKRKRADHEERRRKVQQIKREAKEKIKRAQSLSHPLLDVQREIGALRLPTTVRRERSARAYTSQLRRNQLHQFEAWPDEYSIKHVLRNKRSGILIASGHRGGESSVSVCFPDCDQNKWTYNRTMERVLFKEPYRLSSISLSHTGYLLSTMDSGPQGDSFLAPRMLPDPDEGGDYRWPPSFLQPIRIRTAASLWCSSACPVGDHPLFAVGASDGLYTLQGYGAYWALSKKPFSDDVNAGKPILKRRIGTSHALVTSVEWLSSDVIAAGLKDSSVFLHDLRSGGTATRLQHPHAVTKIRRVDPYRMVVAGMNSLQMYDIRFPPNGLQPKPQPTSKKHTSTRPYLTFQDFKPQVIPDFDISLELGLLASATDTGKIQLFSLRNGEQVTSPLSNYQYADPIASVCFESGDAPFQGPQTPSLLVCAQATVDEWIW
;
A
#
# COMPACT_ATOMS: atom_id res chain seq x y z
N MET A 1 35.48 18.82 18.90
CA MET A 1 34.86 17.47 18.84
C MET A 1 35.27 16.72 20.10
N ALA A 2 34.33 16.11 20.82
CA ALA A 2 34.66 15.23 21.94
C ALA A 2 35.38 13.97 21.40
N ARG A 3 36.41 13.50 22.11
CA ARG A 3 37.21 12.34 21.72
C ARG A 3 36.43 11.07 22.03
N GLU A 4 36.30 10.15 21.08
CA GLU A 4 35.67 8.85 21.37
C GLU A 4 36.61 7.99 22.21
N ILE A 5 36.22 7.70 23.46
CA ILE A 5 36.99 6.85 24.37
C ILE A 5 36.28 5.47 24.43
N PRO A 6 36.96 4.36 24.09
CA PRO A 6 36.39 3.02 24.17
C PRO A 6 35.83 2.72 25.57
N GLY A 7 34.58 2.25 25.64
CA GLY A 7 33.91 1.94 26.91
C GLY A 7 33.28 3.13 27.65
N PHE A 8 33.41 4.36 27.12
CA PHE A 8 32.78 5.56 27.68
C PHE A 8 31.85 6.25 26.67
N TYR A 9 30.77 6.83 27.17
CA TYR A 9 29.82 7.67 26.45
C TYR A 9 29.99 9.12 26.90
N TYR A 10 30.16 10.05 25.95
CA TYR A 10 30.21 11.48 26.25
C TYR A 10 28.81 12.06 26.27
N ASP A 11 28.40 12.62 27.41
CA ASP A 11 27.14 13.34 27.56
C ASP A 11 27.36 14.84 27.24
N PRO A 12 26.75 15.38 26.16
CA PRO A 12 26.95 16.77 25.76
C PRO A 12 26.31 17.78 26.71
N GLU A 13 25.25 17.41 27.45
CA GLU A 13 24.58 18.29 28.41
C GLU A 13 25.44 18.45 29.66
N LYS A 14 26.00 17.34 30.15
CA LYS A 14 26.86 17.31 31.35
C LYS A 14 28.33 17.56 31.04
N LYS A 15 28.71 17.63 29.76
CA LYS A 15 30.09 17.76 29.24
C LYS A 15 31.07 16.78 29.90
N LYS A 16 30.62 15.55 30.23
CA LYS A 16 31.39 14.52 30.95
C LYS A 16 31.30 13.16 30.28
N TYR A 17 32.33 12.33 30.48
CA TYR A 17 32.33 10.94 30.06
C TYR A 17 31.74 10.05 31.14
N PHE A 18 30.81 9.19 30.77
CA PHE A 18 30.21 8.16 31.61
C PHE A 18 30.63 6.79 31.11
N LYS A 19 31.00 5.89 32.02
CA LYS A 19 31.31 4.50 31.66
C LYS A 19 30.02 3.83 31.15
N ILE A 20 30.12 3.13 30.01
CA ILE A 20 28.97 2.41 29.44
C ILE A 20 28.67 1.22 30.36
N GLN A 21 27.46 1.18 30.91
CA GLN A 21 27.00 0.13 31.81
C GLN A 21 26.01 -0.80 31.10
N ALA A 22 25.85 -2.02 31.62
CA ALA A 22 24.82 -2.94 31.16
C ALA A 22 23.42 -2.35 31.40
N SER A 23 22.45 -2.66 30.54
CA SER A 23 21.12 -2.03 30.56
C SER A 23 20.36 -2.24 31.87
N HIS A 24 20.62 -3.33 32.58
CA HIS A 24 20.04 -3.63 33.89
C HIS A 24 20.77 -2.95 35.06
N ALA A 25 22.00 -2.46 34.86
CA ALA A 25 22.84 -1.86 35.89
C ALA A 25 22.85 -0.32 35.85
N ALA A 26 22.36 0.27 34.75
CA ALA A 26 22.23 1.70 34.60
C ALA A 26 20.90 2.20 35.19
N ALA A 27 20.88 3.45 35.68
CA ALA A 27 19.64 4.06 36.14
C ALA A 27 18.57 4.06 35.02
N PRO A 28 17.27 3.88 35.35
CA PRO A 28 16.19 3.95 34.37
C PRO A 28 16.27 5.26 33.56
N GLY A 29 16.31 5.16 32.21
CA GLY A 29 16.44 6.32 31.33
C GLY A 29 17.87 6.86 31.13
N ALA A 30 18.90 6.22 31.69
CA ALA A 30 20.29 6.65 31.53
C ALA A 30 20.76 6.58 30.07
N GLN A 31 21.28 7.70 29.57
CA GLN A 31 21.82 7.83 28.20
C GLN A 31 23.11 7.01 27.96
N TYR A 32 23.81 6.60 29.03
CA TYR A 32 25.05 5.82 28.99
C TYR A 32 24.84 4.30 29.12
N SER A 33 23.59 3.82 29.08
CA SER A 33 23.29 2.39 29.00
C SER A 33 23.74 1.80 27.65
N LYS A 34 24.15 0.52 27.66
CA LYS A 34 24.62 -0.18 26.45
C LYS A 34 23.62 -0.11 25.29
N ASP A 35 22.33 -0.28 25.56
CA ASP A 35 21.29 -0.22 24.53
C ASP A 35 21.04 1.20 24.01
N SER A 36 21.03 2.22 24.88
CA SER A 36 20.88 3.62 24.46
C SER A 36 22.05 4.08 23.59
N VAL A 37 23.28 3.74 23.98
CA VAL A 37 24.47 4.04 23.19
C VAL A 37 24.45 3.30 21.85
N LYS A 38 24.01 2.03 21.82
CA LYS A 38 23.86 1.26 20.58
C LYS A 38 22.84 1.91 19.65
N ARG A 39 21.68 2.33 20.15
CA ARG A 39 20.66 3.07 19.38
C ARG A 39 21.20 4.39 18.84
N LYS A 40 21.81 5.23 19.69
CA LYS A 40 22.40 6.51 19.27
C LYS A 40 23.49 6.37 18.21
N ARG A 41 24.34 5.33 18.32
CA ARG A 41 25.36 5.03 17.31
C ARG A 41 24.73 4.63 15.98
N ALA A 42 23.70 3.78 16.01
CA ALA A 42 22.95 3.42 14.82
C ALA A 42 22.29 4.66 14.18
N ASP A 43 21.67 5.53 14.97
CA ASP A 43 21.06 6.78 14.49
C ASP A 43 22.09 7.73 13.87
N HIS A 44 23.26 7.87 14.49
CA HIS A 44 24.33 8.71 13.97
C HIS A 44 24.91 8.15 12.67
N GLU A 45 25.09 6.82 12.58
CA GLU A 45 25.53 6.16 11.36
C GLU A 45 24.48 6.32 10.24
N GLU A 46 23.20 6.17 10.55
CA GLU A 46 22.09 6.41 9.63
C GLU A 46 22.13 7.84 9.11
N ARG A 47 22.23 8.85 10.00
CA ARG A 47 22.36 10.27 9.62
C ARG A 47 23.57 10.51 8.71
N ARG A 48 24.72 9.92 9.03
CA ARG A 48 25.94 10.08 8.24
C ARG A 48 25.79 9.45 6.84
N ARG A 49 25.19 8.26 6.75
CA ARG A 49 24.86 7.61 5.47
C ARG A 49 23.91 8.49 4.64
N LYS A 50 22.84 9.03 5.24
CA LYS A 50 21.93 9.97 4.57
C LYS A 50 22.66 11.19 4.03
N VAL A 51 23.52 11.83 4.83
CA VAL A 51 24.28 13.01 4.39
C VAL A 51 25.23 12.67 3.23
N GLN A 52 25.94 11.54 3.29
CA GLN A 52 26.81 11.10 2.20
C GLN A 52 26.02 10.82 0.92
N GLN A 53 24.82 10.25 1.07
CA GLN A 53 23.96 9.90 -0.04
C GLN A 53 23.33 11.13 -0.69
N ILE A 54 22.83 12.09 0.09
CA ILE A 54 22.38 13.39 -0.42
C ILE A 54 23.50 14.09 -1.18
N LYS A 55 24.75 14.04 -0.68
CA LYS A 55 25.92 14.58 -1.39
C LYS A 55 26.17 13.85 -2.71
N ARG A 56 26.10 12.52 -2.73
CA ARG A 56 26.27 11.70 -3.94
C ARG A 56 25.18 12.01 -4.96
N GLU A 57 23.92 12.03 -4.55
CA GLU A 57 22.80 12.36 -5.42
C GLU A 57 22.89 13.79 -5.95
N ALA A 58 23.31 14.75 -5.14
CA ALA A 58 23.54 16.13 -5.59
C ALA A 58 24.68 16.24 -6.61
N LYS A 59 25.65 15.30 -6.59
CA LYS A 59 26.75 15.22 -7.56
C LYS A 59 26.34 14.49 -8.85
N GLU A 60 25.52 13.45 -8.74
CA GLU A 60 25.07 12.61 -9.87
C GLU A 60 23.88 13.22 -10.63
N LYS A 61 22.97 13.93 -9.93
CA LYS A 61 21.78 14.53 -10.53
C LYS A 61 22.09 15.95 -11.02
N ILE A 62 21.67 16.26 -12.23
CA ILE A 62 21.71 17.63 -12.77
C ILE A 62 20.71 18.50 -11.99
N LYS A 63 21.20 19.37 -11.10
CA LYS A 63 20.37 20.41 -10.48
C LYS A 63 20.20 21.56 -11.47
N ARG A 64 18.96 21.82 -11.88
CA ARG A 64 18.62 23.05 -12.61
C ARG A 64 18.68 24.24 -11.66
N ALA A 65 19.07 25.41 -12.17
CA ALA A 65 19.12 26.64 -11.39
C ALA A 65 17.74 26.98 -10.79
N GLN A 66 17.70 27.49 -9.56
CA GLN A 66 16.44 27.86 -8.91
C GLN A 66 15.69 28.96 -9.66
N SER A 67 16.40 29.88 -10.32
CA SER A 67 15.84 30.92 -11.18
C SER A 67 15.05 30.34 -12.36
N LEU A 68 15.55 29.28 -13.01
CA LEU A 68 14.84 28.51 -14.06
C LEU A 68 13.63 27.73 -13.51
N SER A 69 13.42 27.75 -12.20
CA SER A 69 12.26 27.13 -11.55
C SER A 69 11.34 28.15 -10.87
N HIS A 70 11.72 29.43 -10.87
CA HIS A 70 11.03 30.49 -10.17
C HIS A 70 9.83 30.97 -11.01
N PRO A 71 8.59 30.91 -10.49
CA PRO A 71 7.37 31.17 -11.28
C PRO A 71 7.31 32.57 -11.92
N LEU A 72 8.10 33.52 -11.39
CA LEU A 72 8.14 34.91 -11.88
C LEU A 72 9.36 35.25 -12.74
N LEU A 73 10.44 34.46 -12.70
CA LEU A 73 11.74 34.78 -13.33
C LEU A 73 12.17 33.74 -14.37
N ASP A 74 11.28 32.82 -14.73
CA ASP A 74 11.59 31.73 -15.64
C ASP A 74 11.71 32.29 -17.06
N VAL A 75 12.92 32.25 -17.63
CA VAL A 75 13.20 32.61 -19.03
C VAL A 75 12.21 31.92 -19.98
N GLN A 76 11.75 30.71 -19.64
CA GLN A 76 10.76 29.95 -20.41
C GLN A 76 9.38 30.64 -20.54
N ARG A 77 9.04 31.53 -19.61
CA ARG A 77 7.83 32.37 -19.67
C ARG A 77 7.96 33.47 -20.72
N GLU A 78 9.15 34.05 -20.86
CA GLU A 78 9.42 35.16 -21.79
C GLU A 78 9.47 34.69 -23.25
N ILE A 79 9.96 33.47 -23.52
CA ILE A 79 10.00 32.87 -24.87
C ILE A 79 8.67 32.23 -25.30
N GLY A 80 7.59 32.32 -24.52
CA GLY A 80 6.29 31.71 -24.85
C GLY A 80 6.31 30.18 -24.97
N ALA A 81 7.43 29.53 -24.64
CA ALA A 81 7.67 28.11 -24.77
C ALA A 81 7.10 27.34 -23.56
N LEU A 82 5.80 27.44 -23.36
CA LEU A 82 5.07 26.74 -22.30
C LEU A 82 5.02 25.23 -22.53
N ARG A 83 6.11 24.49 -22.27
CA ARG A 83 5.99 23.07 -21.88
C ARG A 83 7.06 22.71 -20.84
N LEU A 84 6.90 23.22 -19.61
CA LEU A 84 7.44 22.49 -18.46
C LEU A 84 7.00 21.02 -18.60
N PRO A 85 7.91 20.04 -18.45
CA PRO A 85 7.52 18.64 -18.53
C PRO A 85 6.36 18.39 -17.57
N THR A 86 5.33 17.69 -18.04
CA THR A 86 4.08 17.45 -17.29
C THR A 86 4.35 16.93 -15.88
N THR A 87 5.39 16.11 -15.72
CA THR A 87 5.85 15.55 -14.43
C THR A 87 6.34 16.62 -13.45
N VAL A 88 7.01 17.68 -13.92
CA VAL A 88 7.52 18.77 -13.07
C VAL A 88 6.37 19.64 -12.59
N ARG A 89 5.41 19.92 -13.49
CA ARG A 89 4.19 20.65 -13.14
C ARG A 89 3.39 19.89 -12.08
N ARG A 90 3.16 18.59 -12.28
CA ARG A 90 2.46 17.74 -11.30
C ARG A 90 3.15 17.77 -9.95
N GLU A 91 4.48 17.63 -9.90
CA GLU A 91 5.20 17.68 -8.63
C GLU A 91 5.04 19.02 -7.90
N ARG A 92 5.09 20.16 -8.61
CA ARG A 92 4.87 21.48 -7.99
C ARG A 92 3.44 21.61 -7.46
N SER A 93 2.45 21.23 -8.27
CA SER A 93 1.04 21.24 -7.86
C SER A 93 0.81 20.34 -6.64
N ALA A 94 1.42 19.15 -6.63
CA ALA A 94 1.32 18.21 -5.52
C ALA A 94 1.96 18.76 -4.24
N ARG A 95 3.13 19.42 -4.33
CA ARG A 95 3.73 20.08 -3.16
C ARG A 95 2.83 21.17 -2.61
N ALA A 96 2.27 22.03 -3.47
CA ALA A 96 1.31 23.05 -3.04
C ALA A 96 0.07 22.43 -2.39
N TYR A 97 -0.51 21.41 -3.02
CA TYR A 97 -1.67 20.66 -2.51
C TYR A 97 -1.36 20.07 -1.13
N THR A 98 -0.27 19.31 -1.00
CA THR A 98 0.14 18.67 0.25
C THR A 98 0.46 19.66 1.36
N SER A 99 0.90 20.89 1.04
CA SER A 99 1.19 21.92 2.04
C SER A 99 -0.08 22.45 2.72
N GLN A 100 -1.23 22.26 2.08
CA GLN A 100 -2.52 22.76 2.55
C GLN A 100 -3.47 21.66 3.04
N LEU A 101 -3.03 20.39 3.03
CA LEU A 101 -3.83 19.28 3.52
C LEU A 101 -4.31 19.51 4.96
N ARG A 102 -5.61 19.31 5.17
CA ARG A 102 -6.26 19.38 6.47
C ARG A 102 -6.79 18.01 6.86
N ARG A 103 -6.68 17.70 8.14
CA ARG A 103 -7.23 16.48 8.74
C ARG A 103 -8.70 16.71 9.07
N ASN A 104 -9.56 15.81 8.59
CA ASN A 104 -10.93 15.70 9.03
C ASN A 104 -11.18 14.27 9.52
N GLN A 105 -11.75 14.10 10.71
CA GLN A 105 -12.19 12.77 11.14
C GLN A 105 -13.48 12.45 10.40
N LEU A 106 -13.39 11.58 9.41
CA LEU A 106 -14.50 11.28 8.51
C LEU A 106 -15.57 10.45 9.22
N HIS A 107 -15.14 9.39 9.91
CA HIS A 107 -16.04 8.49 10.60
C HIS A 107 -15.31 7.71 11.70
N GLN A 108 -16.06 7.29 12.72
CA GLN A 108 -15.60 6.32 13.71
C GLN A 108 -16.62 5.21 13.78
N PHE A 109 -16.21 4.02 13.33
CA PHE A 109 -17.04 2.83 13.37
C PHE A 109 -17.27 2.40 14.81
N GLU A 110 -18.50 1.98 15.13
CA GLU A 110 -18.85 1.62 16.50
C GLU A 110 -18.18 0.32 16.93
N ALA A 111 -17.59 0.35 18.12
CA ALA A 111 -17.17 -0.84 18.85
C ALA A 111 -18.42 -1.40 19.56
N TRP A 112 -19.12 -2.38 18.97
CA TRP A 112 -20.21 -3.07 19.69
C TRP A 112 -20.26 -4.56 19.35
N PRO A 113 -20.28 -5.47 20.35
CA PRO A 113 -20.09 -5.23 21.79
C PRO A 113 -18.60 -5.03 22.20
N ASP A 114 -17.66 -5.34 21.31
CA ASP A 114 -16.22 -5.34 21.57
C ASP A 114 -15.45 -4.30 20.75
N GLU A 115 -14.18 -4.09 21.09
CA GLU A 115 -13.25 -3.24 20.35
C GLU A 115 -13.21 -3.60 18.85
N TYR A 116 -13.20 -2.56 18.01
CA TYR A 116 -13.09 -2.70 16.56
C TYR A 116 -11.74 -2.16 16.07
N SER A 117 -10.95 -3.01 15.43
CA SER A 117 -9.68 -2.64 14.80
C SER A 117 -9.80 -2.78 13.30
N ILE A 118 -9.91 -1.65 12.61
CA ILE A 118 -9.95 -1.57 11.15
C ILE A 118 -8.59 -2.01 10.60
N LYS A 119 -8.63 -2.85 9.56
CA LYS A 119 -7.48 -3.32 8.79
C LYS A 119 -7.41 -2.72 7.40
N HIS A 120 -8.56 -2.55 6.74
CA HIS A 120 -8.61 -1.94 5.41
C HIS A 120 -9.81 -1.00 5.31
N VAL A 121 -9.65 0.08 4.55
CA VAL A 121 -10.72 1.02 4.22
C VAL A 121 -10.77 1.27 2.73
N LEU A 122 -11.99 1.36 2.20
CA LEU A 122 -12.27 1.74 0.82
C LEU A 122 -13.51 2.63 0.82
N ARG A 123 -13.59 3.59 -0.09
CA ARG A 123 -14.84 4.30 -0.38
C ARG A 123 -15.27 3.97 -1.80
N ASN A 124 -16.54 3.62 -1.98
CA ASN A 124 -17.08 3.42 -3.32
C ASN A 124 -17.20 4.78 -4.01
N LYS A 125 -16.45 4.97 -5.11
CA LYS A 125 -16.48 6.24 -5.86
C LYS A 125 -17.85 6.57 -6.43
N ARG A 126 -18.67 5.58 -6.78
CA ARG A 126 -19.98 5.83 -7.42
C ARG A 126 -21.04 6.19 -6.39
N SER A 127 -21.04 5.47 -5.28
CA SER A 127 -22.12 5.50 -4.30
C SER A 127 -21.73 6.12 -2.96
N GLY A 128 -20.47 6.56 -2.81
CA GLY A 128 -19.96 7.15 -1.58
C GLY A 128 -19.92 6.22 -0.36
N ILE A 129 -20.35 4.96 -0.47
CA ILE A 129 -20.35 4.01 0.64
C ILE A 129 -18.93 3.84 1.18
N LEU A 130 -18.76 4.16 2.46
CA LEU A 130 -17.50 3.92 3.18
C LEU A 130 -17.49 2.49 3.69
N ILE A 131 -16.46 1.74 3.35
CA ILE A 131 -16.31 0.31 3.66
C ILE A 131 -15.12 0.17 4.59
N ALA A 132 -15.34 -0.41 5.76
CA ALA A 132 -14.27 -0.79 6.67
C ALA A 132 -14.29 -2.29 6.92
N SER A 133 -13.13 -2.90 6.81
CA SER A 133 -12.94 -4.29 7.21
C SER A 133 -11.93 -4.37 8.34
N GLY A 134 -12.13 -5.28 9.27
CA GLY A 134 -11.31 -5.33 10.48
C GLY A 134 -11.66 -6.49 11.37
N HIS A 135 -11.20 -6.39 12.61
CA HIS A 135 -11.45 -7.37 13.66
C HIS A 135 -12.36 -6.77 14.72
N ARG A 136 -13.48 -7.45 15.03
CA ARG A 136 -14.51 -7.03 15.98
C ARG A 136 -14.83 -8.20 16.89
N GLY A 137 -14.42 -8.14 18.16
CA GLY A 137 -14.80 -9.14 19.17
C GLY A 137 -14.33 -10.56 18.88
N GLY A 138 -13.09 -10.74 18.44
CA GLY A 138 -12.55 -12.08 18.12
C GLY A 138 -12.88 -12.58 16.71
N GLU A 139 -13.78 -11.90 15.98
CA GLU A 139 -14.16 -12.25 14.62
C GLU A 139 -13.69 -11.19 13.61
N SER A 140 -13.54 -11.58 12.34
CA SER A 140 -13.36 -10.59 11.28
C SER A 140 -14.70 -10.12 10.77
N SER A 141 -14.82 -8.81 10.53
CA SER A 141 -16.05 -8.19 10.06
C SER A 141 -15.80 -7.25 8.89
N VAL A 142 -16.82 -7.10 8.04
CA VAL A 142 -16.90 -6.02 7.06
C VAL A 142 -18.13 -5.18 7.38
N SER A 143 -17.91 -3.92 7.68
CA SER A 143 -18.95 -2.92 7.91
C SER A 143 -18.98 -1.91 6.77
N VAL A 144 -20.15 -1.37 6.48
CA VAL A 144 -20.33 -0.24 5.59
C VAL A 144 -21.02 0.89 6.32
N CYS A 145 -20.71 2.12 5.95
CA CYS A 145 -21.41 3.31 6.37
C CYS A 145 -21.91 4.02 5.12
N PHE A 146 -23.23 4.10 4.97
CA PHE A 146 -23.85 4.81 3.87
C PHE A 146 -23.67 6.32 4.08
N PRO A 147 -23.30 7.08 3.04
CA PRO A 147 -23.21 8.51 3.17
C PRO A 147 -24.62 9.09 3.28
N ASP A 148 -24.77 10.08 4.15
CA ASP A 148 -25.86 11.03 4.05
C ASP A 148 -25.47 12.12 3.05
N CYS A 149 -26.45 12.66 2.32
CA CYS A 149 -26.23 13.68 1.30
C CYS A 149 -26.68 15.05 1.82
N ASP A 150 -26.04 15.51 2.89
CA ASP A 150 -26.27 16.85 3.40
C ASP A 150 -25.54 17.89 2.55
N GLN A 151 -26.26 18.92 2.07
CA GLN A 151 -25.67 20.07 1.37
C GLN A 151 -24.79 19.71 0.15
N ASN A 152 -25.14 18.65 -0.58
CA ASN A 152 -24.34 18.12 -1.71
C ASN A 152 -22.93 17.65 -1.31
N LYS A 153 -22.74 17.18 -0.08
CA LYS A 153 -21.50 16.53 0.35
C LYS A 153 -21.81 15.25 1.11
N TRP A 154 -21.04 14.20 0.86
CA TRP A 154 -21.12 12.99 1.66
C TRP A 154 -20.68 13.24 3.11
N THR A 155 -21.57 12.96 4.04
CA THR A 155 -21.32 12.94 5.49
C THR A 155 -21.60 11.54 6.03
N TYR A 156 -20.92 11.12 7.10
CA TYR A 156 -21.02 9.73 7.60
C TYR A 156 -21.42 9.70 9.07
N ASN A 157 -22.67 9.31 9.31
CA ASN A 157 -23.22 9.16 10.66
C ASN A 157 -23.23 7.67 11.09
N ARG A 158 -23.09 7.42 12.40
CA ARG A 158 -23.11 6.08 12.99
C ARG A 158 -24.43 5.35 12.77
N THR A 159 -25.54 6.06 12.70
CA THR A 159 -26.87 5.47 12.40
C THR A 159 -26.95 4.80 11.03
N MET A 160 -26.06 5.19 10.11
CA MET A 160 -25.95 4.67 8.75
C MET A 160 -24.96 3.50 8.64
N GLU A 161 -24.37 3.06 9.76
CA GLU A 161 -23.51 1.87 9.79
C GLU A 161 -24.35 0.59 9.65
N ARG A 162 -23.91 -0.32 8.79
CA ARG A 162 -24.45 -1.68 8.68
C ARG A 162 -23.28 -2.68 8.64
N VAL A 163 -23.36 -3.72 9.46
CA VAL A 163 -22.43 -4.85 9.38
C VAL A 163 -22.88 -5.75 8.23
N LEU A 164 -22.04 -5.93 7.21
CA LEU A 164 -22.36 -6.80 6.08
C LEU A 164 -22.31 -8.28 6.50
N PHE A 165 -21.27 -8.65 7.24
CA PHE A 165 -21.11 -9.97 7.83
C PHE A 165 -19.99 -9.96 8.89
N LYS A 166 -20.03 -10.97 9.75
CA LYS A 166 -18.98 -11.34 10.72
C LYS A 166 -18.69 -12.82 10.56
N GLU A 167 -17.41 -13.17 10.64
CA GLU A 167 -16.96 -14.52 10.36
C GLU A 167 -15.79 -14.88 11.30
N PRO A 168 -15.74 -16.12 11.82
CA PRO A 168 -14.64 -16.62 12.66
C PRO A 168 -13.42 -17.01 11.80
N TYR A 169 -13.07 -16.15 10.85
CA TYR A 169 -11.96 -16.27 9.93
C TYR A 169 -11.08 -15.04 10.09
N ARG A 170 -9.86 -15.09 9.56
CA ARG A 170 -9.03 -13.89 9.41
C ARG A 170 -9.31 -13.26 8.05
N LEU A 171 -9.69 -11.99 8.05
CA LEU A 171 -9.82 -11.20 6.82
C LEU A 171 -8.43 -10.82 6.32
N SER A 172 -8.08 -11.28 5.13
CA SER A 172 -6.77 -11.04 4.53
C SER A 172 -6.75 -9.80 3.64
N SER A 173 -7.79 -9.57 2.84
CA SER A 173 -7.91 -8.38 1.99
C SER A 173 -9.35 -8.07 1.60
N ILE A 174 -9.57 -6.83 1.18
CA ILE A 174 -10.77 -6.40 0.45
C ILE A 174 -10.36 -5.68 -0.83
N SER A 175 -11.17 -5.82 -1.89
CA SER A 175 -11.01 -5.06 -3.12
C SER A 175 -12.36 -4.68 -3.72
N LEU A 176 -12.48 -3.47 -4.25
CA LEU A 176 -13.71 -2.94 -4.82
C LEU A 176 -13.57 -2.83 -6.35
N SER A 177 -14.48 -3.47 -7.07
CA SER A 177 -14.59 -3.40 -8.52
C SER A 177 -15.26 -2.10 -8.97
N HIS A 178 -14.87 -1.63 -10.16
CA HIS A 178 -15.55 -0.53 -10.85
C HIS A 178 -17.04 -0.80 -11.12
N THR A 179 -17.45 -2.08 -11.10
CA THR A 179 -18.85 -2.51 -11.22
C THR A 179 -19.64 -2.46 -9.91
N GLY A 180 -19.03 -2.09 -8.77
CA GLY A 180 -19.68 -2.00 -7.45
C GLY A 180 -19.65 -3.29 -6.63
N TYR A 181 -18.96 -4.32 -7.11
CA TYR A 181 -18.73 -5.54 -6.34
C TYR A 181 -17.55 -5.38 -5.40
N LEU A 182 -17.78 -5.66 -4.13
CA LEU A 182 -16.75 -5.82 -3.10
C LEU A 182 -16.37 -7.30 -3.02
N LEU A 183 -15.10 -7.62 -3.17
CA LEU A 183 -14.56 -8.94 -2.86
C LEU A 183 -13.88 -8.88 -1.49
N SER A 184 -14.29 -9.77 -0.59
CA SER A 184 -13.57 -10.04 0.66
C SER A 184 -12.89 -11.39 0.60
N THR A 185 -11.62 -11.45 0.98
CA THR A 185 -10.85 -12.70 1.07
C THR A 185 -10.62 -13.07 2.53
N MET A 186 -10.98 -14.29 2.89
CA MET A 186 -10.93 -14.80 4.26
C MET A 186 -10.06 -16.06 4.30
N ASP A 187 -9.17 -16.14 5.28
CA ASP A 187 -8.32 -17.30 5.53
C ASP A 187 -8.41 -17.75 6.99
N SER A 188 -7.68 -18.81 7.33
CA SER A 188 -7.53 -19.29 8.72
C SER A 188 -8.86 -19.61 9.40
N GLY A 189 -9.79 -20.24 8.67
CA GLY A 189 -11.08 -20.65 9.21
C GLY A 189 -11.00 -21.72 10.29
N PRO A 190 -12.11 -22.01 10.99
CA PRO A 190 -12.15 -23.03 12.05
C PRO A 190 -11.75 -24.44 11.59
N GLN A 191 -11.94 -24.75 10.30
CA GLN A 191 -11.55 -26.02 9.69
C GLN A 191 -10.20 -25.93 8.93
N GLY A 192 -9.49 -24.82 9.08
CA GLY A 192 -8.28 -24.52 8.31
C GLY A 192 -8.55 -24.13 6.86
N ASP A 193 -9.81 -23.91 6.49
CA ASP A 193 -10.23 -23.52 5.14
C ASP A 193 -10.21 -22.01 4.94
N SER A 194 -10.44 -21.60 3.70
CA SER A 194 -10.47 -20.20 3.27
C SER A 194 -11.64 -19.99 2.32
N PHE A 195 -12.18 -18.78 2.23
CA PHE A 195 -13.24 -18.50 1.25
C PHE A 195 -13.18 -17.10 0.68
N LEU A 196 -13.79 -16.96 -0.48
CA LEU A 196 -14.03 -15.70 -1.18
C LEU A 196 -15.49 -15.32 -1.00
N ALA A 197 -15.75 -14.08 -0.63
CA ALA A 197 -17.10 -13.53 -0.49
C ALA A 197 -17.25 -12.28 -1.36
N PRO A 198 -17.65 -12.46 -2.64
CA PRO A 198 -18.06 -11.33 -3.47
C PRO A 198 -19.45 -10.85 -3.05
N ARG A 199 -19.64 -9.53 -3.00
CA ARG A 199 -20.91 -8.89 -2.64
C ARG A 199 -21.11 -7.61 -3.44
N MET A 200 -22.25 -7.50 -4.12
CA MET A 200 -22.63 -6.26 -4.80
C MET A 200 -23.10 -5.24 -3.76
N LEU A 201 -22.53 -4.03 -3.79
CA LEU A 201 -23.00 -2.91 -2.99
C LEU A 201 -24.10 -2.16 -3.73
N PRO A 202 -25.10 -1.61 -3.03
CA PRO A 202 -26.14 -0.82 -3.68
C PRO A 202 -25.56 0.51 -4.15
N ASP A 203 -26.10 1.00 -5.27
CA ASP A 203 -25.97 2.39 -5.67
C ASP A 203 -27.21 3.16 -5.16
N PRO A 204 -27.11 4.48 -4.92
CA PRO A 204 -28.28 5.27 -4.55
C PRO A 204 -29.30 5.30 -5.69
N ASP A 205 -30.59 5.28 -5.36
CA ASP A 205 -31.65 5.52 -6.32
C ASP A 205 -31.77 7.02 -6.67
N GLU A 206 -32.72 7.38 -7.56
CA GLU A 206 -32.95 8.78 -7.94
C GLU A 206 -33.29 9.69 -6.73
N GLY A 207 -33.83 9.12 -5.66
CA GLY A 207 -34.11 9.81 -4.40
C GLY A 207 -32.93 9.88 -3.44
N GLY A 208 -31.81 9.21 -3.76
CA GLY A 208 -30.64 9.11 -2.89
C GLY A 208 -30.68 7.94 -1.90
N ASP A 209 -31.72 7.11 -1.93
CA ASP A 209 -31.88 5.97 -1.02
C ASP A 209 -31.07 4.76 -1.48
N TYR A 210 -30.47 4.05 -0.51
CA TYR A 210 -29.70 2.84 -0.78
C TYR A 210 -30.55 1.59 -0.61
N ARG A 211 -30.87 0.91 -1.72
CA ARG A 211 -31.65 -0.32 -1.70
C ARG A 211 -30.82 -1.51 -2.13
N TRP A 212 -30.75 -2.53 -1.28
CA TRP A 212 -30.04 -3.76 -1.62
C TRP A 212 -30.68 -4.44 -2.84
N PRO A 213 -29.89 -4.82 -3.85
CA PRO A 213 -30.40 -5.51 -5.03
C PRO A 213 -31.10 -6.84 -4.65
N PRO A 214 -32.35 -7.09 -5.09
CA PRO A 214 -33.15 -8.25 -4.65
C PRO A 214 -32.48 -9.61 -4.93
N SER A 215 -31.69 -9.68 -6.00
CA SER A 215 -30.96 -10.89 -6.43
C SER A 215 -29.79 -11.28 -5.51
N PHE A 216 -29.50 -10.52 -4.45
CA PHE A 216 -28.32 -10.69 -3.58
C PHE A 216 -28.66 -10.87 -2.10
N LEU A 217 -29.86 -11.39 -1.80
CA LEU A 217 -30.31 -11.67 -0.44
C LEU A 217 -29.45 -12.74 0.27
N GLN A 218 -28.78 -13.63 -0.47
CA GLN A 218 -27.93 -14.67 0.11
C GLN A 218 -26.43 -14.36 -0.04
N PRO A 219 -25.63 -14.49 1.04
CA PRO A 219 -24.20 -14.30 0.98
C PRO A 219 -23.54 -15.43 0.18
N ILE A 220 -22.77 -15.08 -0.84
CA ILE A 220 -22.01 -16.02 -1.64
C ILE A 220 -20.68 -16.31 -0.92
N ARG A 221 -20.39 -17.60 -0.68
CA ARG A 221 -19.12 -18.05 -0.11
C ARG A 221 -18.51 -19.14 -0.99
N ILE A 222 -17.39 -18.83 -1.63
CA ILE A 222 -16.67 -19.77 -2.49
C ILE A 222 -15.50 -20.32 -1.69
N ARG A 223 -15.64 -21.56 -1.19
CA ARG A 223 -14.62 -22.20 -0.36
C ARG A 223 -13.43 -22.66 -1.18
N THR A 224 -12.26 -22.58 -0.57
CA THR A 224 -10.96 -22.94 -1.14
C THR A 224 -10.09 -23.58 -0.07
N ALA A 225 -9.26 -24.53 -0.46
CA ALA A 225 -8.28 -25.15 0.44
C ALA A 225 -7.00 -24.30 0.61
N ALA A 226 -6.73 -23.39 -0.34
CA ALA A 226 -5.55 -22.54 -0.30
C ALA A 226 -5.79 -21.29 0.56
N SER A 227 -4.81 -20.90 1.37
CA SER A 227 -4.87 -19.66 2.15
C SER A 227 -4.79 -18.45 1.23
N LEU A 228 -5.72 -17.52 1.38
CA LEU A 228 -5.86 -16.34 0.54
C LEU A 228 -5.12 -15.15 1.17
N TRP A 229 -4.21 -14.50 0.44
CA TRP A 229 -3.35 -13.45 0.99
C TRP A 229 -3.74 -12.04 0.56
N CYS A 230 -4.21 -11.88 -0.68
CA CYS A 230 -4.50 -10.57 -1.25
C CYS A 230 -5.49 -10.67 -2.41
N SER A 231 -6.11 -9.54 -2.75
CA SER A 231 -6.95 -9.38 -3.92
C SER A 231 -6.79 -8.00 -4.55
N SER A 232 -7.05 -7.91 -5.85
CA SER A 232 -7.09 -6.65 -6.59
C SER A 232 -8.16 -6.74 -7.67
N ALA A 233 -9.01 -5.72 -7.77
CA ALA A 233 -10.07 -5.67 -8.77
C ALA A 233 -9.54 -5.17 -10.11
N CYS A 234 -10.00 -5.79 -11.20
CA CYS A 234 -9.69 -5.31 -12.54
C CYS A 234 -10.24 -3.89 -12.70
N PRO A 235 -9.42 -2.91 -13.12
CA PRO A 235 -9.81 -1.51 -13.10
C PRO A 235 -10.90 -1.17 -14.13
N VAL A 236 -11.06 -1.99 -15.17
CA VAL A 236 -12.01 -1.80 -16.27
C VAL A 236 -12.56 -3.14 -16.74
N GLY A 237 -13.68 -3.14 -17.44
CA GLY A 237 -14.30 -4.32 -18.04
C GLY A 237 -15.82 -4.24 -18.00
N ASP A 238 -16.48 -5.26 -18.52
CA ASP A 238 -17.95 -5.33 -18.52
C ASP A 238 -18.49 -6.10 -17.31
N HIS A 239 -17.65 -6.94 -16.70
CA HIS A 239 -18.01 -7.84 -15.60
C HIS A 239 -17.00 -7.69 -14.45
N PRO A 240 -17.41 -7.95 -13.18
CA PRO A 240 -16.46 -7.96 -12.09
C PRO A 240 -15.44 -9.09 -12.28
N LEU A 241 -14.17 -8.71 -12.32
CA LEU A 241 -13.03 -9.59 -12.42
C LEU A 241 -12.02 -9.21 -11.35
N PHE A 242 -11.55 -10.18 -10.58
CA PHE A 242 -10.58 -9.99 -9.51
C PHE A 242 -9.38 -10.91 -9.71
N ALA A 243 -8.19 -10.40 -9.42
CA ALA A 243 -7.00 -11.20 -9.21
C ALA A 243 -6.90 -11.53 -7.71
N VAL A 244 -6.54 -12.77 -7.38
CA VAL A 244 -6.42 -13.24 -6.00
C VAL A 244 -5.11 -13.98 -5.83
N GLY A 245 -4.27 -13.53 -4.90
CA GLY A 245 -3.05 -14.20 -4.51
C GLY A 245 -3.30 -15.19 -3.37
N ALA A 246 -2.81 -16.42 -3.52
CA ALA A 246 -3.00 -17.49 -2.55
C ALA A 246 -1.67 -18.19 -2.20
N SER A 247 -1.72 -19.12 -1.23
CA SER A 247 -0.57 -19.90 -0.78
C SER A 247 0.01 -20.85 -1.83
N ASP A 248 -0.74 -21.12 -2.89
CA ASP A 248 -0.41 -22.08 -3.93
C ASP A 248 -0.47 -21.50 -5.35
N GLY A 249 -0.66 -20.19 -5.50
CA GLY A 249 -0.59 -19.51 -6.78
C GLY A 249 -1.46 -18.27 -6.93
N LEU A 250 -1.61 -17.86 -8.18
CA LEU A 250 -2.49 -16.79 -8.62
C LEU A 250 -3.81 -17.39 -9.11
N TYR A 251 -4.92 -16.76 -8.73
CA TYR A 251 -6.25 -17.06 -9.22
C TYR A 251 -6.89 -15.82 -9.84
N THR A 252 -7.84 -16.04 -10.74
CA THR A 252 -8.82 -15.03 -11.14
C THR A 252 -10.21 -15.47 -10.72
N LEU A 253 -10.97 -14.54 -10.16
CA LEU A 253 -12.37 -14.71 -9.82
C LEU A 253 -13.21 -13.80 -10.73
N GLN A 254 -14.09 -14.39 -11.53
CA GLN A 254 -15.02 -13.66 -12.39
C GLN A 254 -16.43 -14.16 -12.14
N GLY A 255 -17.42 -13.29 -12.21
CA GLY A 255 -18.80 -13.70 -12.03
C GLY A 255 -19.79 -12.58 -12.21
N TYR A 256 -21.06 -12.89 -11.96
CA TYR A 256 -22.14 -11.92 -11.85
C TYR A 256 -23.30 -12.57 -11.09
N GLY A 257 -23.98 -11.82 -10.22
CA GLY A 257 -25.07 -12.40 -9.47
C GLY A 257 -24.59 -13.51 -8.55
N ALA A 258 -25.30 -14.64 -8.61
CA ALA A 258 -24.97 -15.86 -7.90
C ALA A 258 -23.87 -16.70 -8.57
N TYR A 259 -23.48 -16.41 -9.81
CA TYR A 259 -22.60 -17.25 -10.60
C TYR A 259 -21.17 -16.72 -10.58
N TRP A 260 -20.25 -17.52 -10.03
CA TRP A 260 -18.84 -17.15 -9.91
C TRP A 260 -17.94 -18.31 -10.30
N ALA A 261 -16.93 -18.01 -11.12
CA ALA A 261 -15.92 -18.95 -11.57
C ALA A 261 -14.56 -18.54 -11.01
N LEU A 262 -13.96 -19.46 -10.25
CA LEU A 262 -12.59 -19.33 -9.74
C LEU A 262 -11.65 -20.14 -10.65
N SER A 263 -10.66 -19.47 -11.25
CA SER A 263 -9.71 -20.08 -12.19
C SER A 263 -8.27 -19.89 -11.72
N LYS A 264 -7.54 -20.99 -11.52
CA LYS A 264 -6.11 -20.97 -11.17
C LYS A 264 -5.25 -20.65 -12.40
N LYS A 265 -4.24 -19.80 -12.24
CA LYS A 265 -3.32 -19.41 -13.32
C LYS A 265 -1.97 -20.13 -13.20
N PRO A 266 -1.33 -20.49 -14.32
CA PRO A 266 -0.04 -21.20 -14.32
C PRO A 266 1.12 -20.27 -13.95
N PHE A 267 2.18 -20.83 -13.38
CA PHE A 267 3.46 -20.14 -13.24
C PHE A 267 4.33 -20.30 -14.50
N SER A 268 5.33 -19.43 -14.65
CA SER A 268 6.30 -19.51 -15.76
C SER A 268 7.08 -20.83 -15.78
N ASP A 269 7.48 -21.34 -14.61
CA ASP A 269 8.21 -22.61 -14.49
C ASP A 269 7.33 -23.85 -14.71
N ASP A 270 6.00 -23.70 -14.69
CA ASP A 270 5.06 -24.83 -14.89
C ASP A 270 5.01 -25.26 -16.37
N VAL A 271 5.52 -24.43 -17.28
CA VAL A 271 5.55 -24.68 -18.72
C VAL A 271 6.98 -24.60 -19.23
N ASN A 272 7.63 -25.75 -19.41
CA ASN A 272 8.90 -25.82 -20.15
C ASN A 272 8.68 -26.66 -21.41
N ALA A 273 8.94 -26.08 -22.59
CA ALA A 273 8.75 -26.73 -23.89
C ALA A 273 7.34 -27.34 -24.12
N GLY A 274 6.28 -26.65 -23.69
CA GLY A 274 4.88 -27.02 -23.97
C GLY A 274 4.36 -28.25 -23.22
N LYS A 275 5.13 -28.82 -22.29
CA LYS A 275 4.69 -29.92 -21.41
C LYS A 275 4.54 -29.40 -19.96
N PRO A 276 3.40 -29.66 -19.29
CA PRO A 276 3.23 -29.27 -17.90
C PRO A 276 4.21 -30.04 -17.02
N ILE A 277 5.10 -29.32 -16.32
CA ILE A 277 5.99 -29.94 -15.33
C ILE A 277 5.20 -30.17 -14.04
N LEU A 278 5.47 -31.30 -13.39
CA LEU A 278 4.94 -31.67 -12.07
C LEU A 278 5.01 -30.51 -11.07
N LYS A 279 3.82 -30.11 -10.62
CA LYS A 279 3.44 -29.28 -9.46
C LYS A 279 4.64 -28.71 -8.67
N ARG A 280 4.84 -27.38 -8.76
CA ARG A 280 5.55 -26.60 -7.73
C ARG A 280 5.03 -27.04 -6.35
N ARG A 281 5.92 -27.34 -5.40
CA ARG A 281 5.49 -27.79 -4.06
C ARG A 281 4.60 -26.72 -3.43
N ILE A 282 3.34 -27.09 -3.23
CA ILE A 282 2.31 -26.25 -2.59
C ILE A 282 2.83 -25.84 -1.20
N GLY A 283 2.60 -24.58 -0.82
CA GLY A 283 3.05 -24.05 0.47
C GLY A 283 4.52 -23.61 0.52
N THR A 284 5.27 -23.65 -0.58
CA THR A 284 6.62 -23.06 -0.63
C THR A 284 6.57 -21.55 -0.86
N SER A 285 7.59 -20.82 -0.41
CA SER A 285 7.73 -19.37 -0.67
C SER A 285 7.73 -19.03 -2.17
N HIS A 286 8.10 -20.00 -3.01
CA HIS A 286 8.07 -19.89 -4.46
C HIS A 286 6.66 -20.02 -5.05
N ALA A 287 5.66 -20.50 -4.31
CA ALA A 287 4.27 -20.57 -4.78
C ALA A 287 3.36 -19.52 -4.13
N LEU A 288 3.79 -18.97 -2.99
CA LEU A 288 2.99 -18.06 -2.17
C LEU A 288 2.97 -16.66 -2.79
N VAL A 289 1.83 -16.29 -3.38
CA VAL A 289 1.56 -14.98 -3.96
C VAL A 289 1.00 -14.06 -2.88
N THR A 290 1.82 -13.09 -2.45
CA THR A 290 1.51 -12.17 -1.35
C THR A 290 0.89 -10.86 -1.82
N SER A 291 1.07 -10.49 -3.08
CA SER A 291 0.51 -9.27 -3.65
C SER A 291 0.14 -9.46 -5.11
N VAL A 292 -0.98 -8.86 -5.51
CA VAL A 292 -1.47 -8.85 -6.89
C VAL A 292 -1.91 -7.45 -7.26
N GLU A 293 -1.63 -7.04 -8.51
CA GLU A 293 -1.99 -5.73 -9.03
C GLU A 293 -2.19 -5.80 -10.55
N TRP A 294 -3.19 -5.10 -11.08
CA TRP A 294 -3.46 -5.05 -12.51
C TRP A 294 -2.61 -3.97 -13.19
N LEU A 295 -1.78 -4.36 -14.17
CA LEU A 295 -1.05 -3.43 -15.04
C LEU A 295 -1.87 -2.93 -16.23
N SER A 296 -2.86 -3.73 -16.64
CA SER A 296 -3.89 -3.40 -17.63
C SER A 296 -5.13 -4.24 -17.33
N SER A 297 -6.16 -4.22 -18.19
CA SER A 297 -7.30 -5.14 -18.11
C SER A 297 -6.91 -6.62 -18.28
N ASP A 298 -5.75 -6.88 -18.88
CA ASP A 298 -5.35 -8.21 -19.33
C ASP A 298 -4.08 -8.72 -18.63
N VAL A 299 -3.31 -7.83 -18.01
CA VAL A 299 -2.00 -8.17 -17.43
C VAL A 299 -2.03 -7.98 -15.93
N ILE A 300 -1.79 -9.08 -15.21
CA ILE A 300 -1.68 -9.11 -13.75
C ILE A 300 -0.20 -9.19 -13.38
N ALA A 301 0.25 -8.30 -12.51
CA ALA A 301 1.50 -8.43 -11.80
C ALA A 301 1.26 -9.15 -10.47
N ALA A 302 2.05 -10.18 -10.19
CA ALA A 302 1.95 -10.98 -8.98
C ALA A 302 3.32 -11.06 -8.29
N GLY A 303 3.36 -10.65 -7.03
CA GLY A 303 4.53 -10.67 -6.17
C GLY A 303 4.53 -11.87 -5.25
N LEU A 304 5.69 -12.50 -5.11
CA LEU A 304 5.90 -13.68 -4.28
C LEU A 304 6.65 -13.35 -3.00
N LYS A 305 6.46 -14.22 -2.01
CA LYS A 305 7.26 -14.25 -0.78
C LYS A 305 8.74 -14.53 -1.03
N ASP A 306 9.10 -15.15 -2.15
CA ASP A 306 10.50 -15.42 -2.52
C ASP A 306 11.23 -14.22 -3.15
N SER A 307 10.59 -13.05 -3.26
CA SER A 307 11.02 -11.81 -3.94
C SER A 307 10.69 -11.67 -5.43
N SER A 308 10.28 -12.75 -6.09
CA SER A 308 9.97 -12.71 -7.52
C SER A 308 8.71 -11.89 -7.77
N VAL A 309 8.70 -11.14 -8.87
CA VAL A 309 7.48 -10.57 -9.45
C VAL A 309 7.35 -11.10 -10.86
N PHE A 310 6.23 -11.76 -11.12
CA PHE A 310 5.89 -12.28 -12.43
C PHE A 310 4.66 -11.58 -12.99
N LEU A 311 4.55 -11.59 -14.31
CA LEU A 311 3.40 -11.10 -15.04
C LEU A 311 2.64 -12.28 -15.62
N HIS A 312 1.32 -12.22 -15.57
CA HIS A 312 0.43 -13.14 -16.24
C HIS A 312 -0.45 -12.35 -17.23
N ASP A 313 -0.45 -12.77 -18.49
CA ASP A 313 -1.27 -12.15 -19.54
C ASP A 313 -2.47 -13.06 -19.85
N LEU A 314 -3.67 -12.57 -19.56
CA LEU A 314 -4.92 -13.31 -19.73
C LEU A 314 -5.24 -13.65 -21.18
N ARG A 315 -4.75 -12.87 -22.14
CA ARG A 315 -5.04 -13.08 -23.57
C ARG A 315 -4.30 -14.29 -24.11
N SER A 316 -3.05 -14.47 -23.70
CA SER A 316 -2.20 -15.59 -24.13
C SER A 316 -2.22 -16.76 -23.16
N GLY A 317 -2.66 -16.53 -21.91
CA GLY A 317 -2.46 -17.46 -20.80
C GLY A 317 -0.99 -17.58 -20.36
N GLY A 318 -0.09 -16.78 -20.94
CA GLY A 318 1.34 -16.83 -20.71
C GLY A 318 1.75 -16.17 -19.40
N THR A 319 2.81 -16.70 -18.79
CA THR A 319 3.38 -16.19 -17.54
C THR A 319 4.89 -15.96 -17.70
N ALA A 320 5.41 -14.85 -17.19
CA ALA A 320 6.85 -14.54 -17.22
C ALA A 320 7.31 -13.85 -15.93
N THR A 321 8.35 -14.38 -15.29
CA THR A 321 9.06 -13.68 -14.20
C THR A 321 9.84 -12.51 -14.78
N ARG A 322 9.59 -11.29 -14.29
CA ARG A 322 10.17 -10.06 -14.86
C ARG A 322 11.23 -9.42 -13.99
N LEU A 323 11.09 -9.51 -12.67
CA LEU A 323 12.00 -8.87 -11.72
C LEU A 323 12.05 -9.62 -10.38
N GLN A 324 13.06 -9.32 -9.60
CA GLN A 324 13.29 -9.79 -8.23
C GLN A 324 13.51 -8.58 -7.32
N HIS A 325 12.67 -8.43 -6.30
CA HIS A 325 12.79 -7.40 -5.28
C HIS A 325 13.89 -7.77 -4.27
N PRO A 326 14.50 -6.85 -3.48
CA PRO A 326 15.50 -7.24 -2.48
C PRO A 326 14.96 -8.10 -1.33
N HIS A 327 13.66 -8.03 -1.07
CA HIS A 327 13.00 -8.76 0.01
C HIS A 327 11.76 -9.48 -0.53
N ALA A 328 11.14 -10.30 0.32
CA ALA A 328 9.80 -10.83 0.09
C ALA A 328 8.84 -9.68 -0.29
N VAL A 329 8.11 -9.84 -1.39
CA VAL A 329 7.16 -8.82 -1.85
C VAL A 329 5.99 -8.77 -0.88
N THR A 330 5.60 -7.57 -0.45
CA THR A 330 4.47 -7.37 0.46
C THR A 330 3.31 -6.67 -0.23
N LYS A 331 3.59 -5.68 -1.09
CA LYS A 331 2.56 -4.94 -1.83
C LYS A 331 3.12 -4.39 -3.15
N ILE A 332 2.31 -4.43 -4.21
CA ILE A 332 2.60 -3.87 -5.53
C ILE A 332 1.54 -2.82 -5.85
N ARG A 333 1.95 -1.70 -6.45
CA ARG A 333 1.05 -0.70 -7.01
C ARG A 333 1.49 -0.25 -8.40
N ARG A 334 0.54 -0.17 -9.33
CA ARG A 334 0.79 0.24 -10.71
C ARG A 334 0.96 1.75 -10.80
N VAL A 335 2.07 2.21 -11.38
CA VAL A 335 2.27 3.64 -11.71
C VAL A 335 1.73 3.95 -13.10
N ASP A 336 2.08 3.12 -14.08
CA ASP A 336 1.62 3.19 -15.46
C ASP A 336 1.74 1.78 -16.10
N PRO A 337 1.47 1.57 -17.41
CA PRO A 337 1.56 0.24 -18.01
C PRO A 337 2.94 -0.44 -17.90
N TYR A 338 4.00 0.33 -17.64
CA TYR A 338 5.39 -0.16 -17.65
C TYR A 338 6.08 -0.03 -16.30
N ARG A 339 5.59 0.84 -15.42
CA ARG A 339 6.19 1.10 -14.12
C ARG A 339 5.29 0.68 -12.98
N MET A 340 5.91 0.09 -11.96
CA MET A 340 5.25 -0.32 -10.73
C MET A 340 6.12 -0.01 -9.52
N VAL A 341 5.50 0.29 -8.40
CA VAL A 341 6.16 0.33 -7.10
C VAL A 341 5.94 -1.01 -6.41
N VAL A 342 7.02 -1.56 -5.87
CA VAL A 342 7.03 -2.81 -5.11
C VAL A 342 7.61 -2.52 -3.74
N ALA A 343 6.82 -2.84 -2.71
CA ALA A 343 7.27 -2.91 -1.34
C ALA A 343 7.70 -4.34 -0.99
N GLY A 344 8.71 -4.42 -0.15
CA GLY A 344 9.02 -5.60 0.64
C GLY A 344 9.14 -5.21 2.11
N MET A 345 9.60 -6.15 2.93
CA MET A 345 9.67 -5.98 4.39
C MET A 345 10.33 -4.66 4.82
N ASN A 346 11.48 -4.32 4.22
CA ASN A 346 12.28 -3.14 4.57
C ASN A 346 12.77 -2.38 3.33
N SER A 347 12.07 -2.49 2.21
CA SER A 347 12.46 -1.81 0.98
C SER A 347 11.24 -1.38 0.19
N LEU A 348 11.34 -0.21 -0.43
CA LEU A 348 10.34 0.31 -1.34
C LEU A 348 11.05 0.81 -2.59
N GLN A 349 10.73 0.21 -3.72
CA GLN A 349 11.43 0.45 -5.00
C GLN A 349 10.44 0.51 -6.15
N MET A 350 10.66 1.44 -7.08
CA MET A 350 9.96 1.50 -8.36
C MET A 350 10.79 0.80 -9.43
N TYR A 351 10.13 0.05 -10.29
CA TYR A 351 10.75 -0.63 -11.42
C TYR A 351 10.10 -0.20 -12.72
N ASP A 352 10.86 -0.27 -13.82
CA ASP A 352 10.36 -0.17 -15.18
C ASP A 352 10.55 -1.53 -15.86
N ILE A 353 9.45 -2.20 -16.17
CA ILE A 353 9.45 -3.58 -16.69
C ILE A 353 9.99 -3.69 -18.11
N ARG A 354 10.20 -2.56 -18.81
CA ARG A 354 10.84 -2.53 -20.13
C ARG A 354 12.34 -2.73 -20.07
N PHE A 355 12.94 -2.57 -18.89
CA PHE A 355 14.36 -2.84 -18.64
C PHE A 355 14.51 -4.09 -17.76
N PRO A 356 14.10 -5.28 -18.24
CA PRO A 356 14.28 -6.49 -17.46
C PRO A 356 15.78 -6.73 -17.24
N PRO A 357 16.18 -7.19 -16.06
CA PRO A 357 17.57 -7.51 -15.79
C PRO A 357 18.01 -8.72 -16.64
N ASN A 358 19.27 -8.70 -17.08
CA ASN A 358 19.95 -9.92 -17.48
C ASN A 358 20.30 -10.70 -16.20
N GLY A 359 19.84 -11.95 -16.07
CA GLY A 359 20.27 -12.86 -15.00
C GLY A 359 19.43 -12.88 -13.71
N LEU A 360 18.12 -13.07 -13.82
CA LEU A 360 17.27 -13.41 -12.66
C LEU A 360 17.79 -14.69 -11.99
N GLN A 361 17.93 -14.68 -10.66
CA GLN A 361 18.42 -15.84 -9.93
C GLN A 361 17.39 -16.98 -9.99
N PRO A 362 17.79 -18.23 -10.32
CA PRO A 362 16.91 -19.37 -10.13
C PRO A 362 16.70 -19.58 -8.62
N LYS A 363 15.43 -19.64 -8.17
CA LYS A 363 15.04 -19.81 -6.76
C LYS A 363 15.62 -18.73 -5.83
N PRO A 364 15.15 -17.47 -5.93
CA PRO A 364 15.65 -16.40 -5.09
C PRO A 364 15.43 -16.65 -3.60
N GLN A 365 16.37 -16.17 -2.79
CA GLN A 365 16.36 -16.34 -1.32
C GLN A 365 16.53 -14.97 -0.65
N PRO A 366 15.46 -14.21 -0.42
CA PRO A 366 15.54 -12.81 0.00
C PRO A 366 16.21 -12.59 1.36
N THR A 367 16.31 -13.63 2.19
CA THR A 367 17.00 -13.59 3.48
C THR A 367 18.50 -13.84 3.39
N SER A 368 18.99 -14.30 2.23
CA SER A 368 20.40 -14.62 2.01
C SER A 368 21.20 -13.39 1.57
N LYS A 369 22.42 -13.25 2.11
CA LYS A 369 23.37 -12.20 1.67
C LYS A 369 23.79 -12.31 0.20
N LYS A 370 23.62 -13.49 -0.41
CA LYS A 370 23.94 -13.75 -1.83
C LYS A 370 22.78 -13.39 -2.77
N HIS A 371 21.65 -12.98 -2.23
CA HIS A 371 20.51 -12.60 -3.05
C HIS A 371 20.81 -11.31 -3.82
N THR A 372 20.53 -11.34 -5.11
CA THR A 372 20.63 -10.18 -5.99
C THR A 372 19.24 -9.75 -6.42
N SER A 373 18.94 -8.48 -6.25
CA SER A 373 17.70 -7.89 -6.76
C SER A 373 17.90 -7.24 -8.12
N THR A 374 16.80 -7.09 -8.84
CA THR A 374 16.72 -6.27 -10.04
C THR A 374 17.08 -4.83 -9.71
N ARG A 375 17.80 -4.16 -10.62
CA ARG A 375 18.12 -2.74 -10.46
C ARG A 375 16.82 -1.93 -10.53
N PRO A 376 16.48 -1.16 -9.47
CA PRO A 376 15.28 -0.35 -9.49
C PRO A 376 15.46 0.90 -10.37
N TYR A 377 14.35 1.38 -10.92
CA TYR A 377 14.26 2.70 -11.56
C TYR A 377 14.42 3.81 -10.51
N LEU A 378 13.78 3.63 -9.35
CA LEU A 378 13.81 4.59 -8.24
C LEU A 378 13.75 3.85 -6.90
N THR A 379 14.50 4.32 -5.91
CA THR A 379 14.49 3.78 -4.54
C THR A 379 14.00 4.85 -3.57
N PHE A 380 13.04 4.51 -2.71
CA PHE A 380 12.51 5.38 -1.67
C PHE A 380 13.31 5.12 -0.38
N GLN A 381 14.37 5.88 -0.15
CA GLN A 381 15.41 5.53 0.82
C GLN A 381 15.02 5.79 2.28
N ASP A 382 14.20 6.80 2.54
CA ASP A 382 13.73 7.14 3.89
C ASP A 382 12.51 6.29 4.31
N PHE A 383 12.17 5.26 3.54
CA PHE A 383 11.09 4.33 3.84
C PHE A 383 11.36 3.59 5.15
N LYS A 384 10.54 3.87 6.17
CA LYS A 384 10.58 3.21 7.48
C LYS A 384 9.23 2.55 7.74
N PRO A 385 9.02 1.33 7.27
CA PRO A 385 7.71 0.70 7.33
C PRO A 385 7.38 0.24 8.74
N GLN A 386 6.07 0.11 9.01
CA GLN A 386 5.59 -0.78 10.06
C GLN A 386 5.90 -2.25 9.68
N VAL A 387 5.80 -3.19 10.64
CA VAL A 387 6.06 -4.64 10.45
C VAL A 387 5.42 -5.21 9.17
N ILE A 388 4.25 -4.72 8.77
CA ILE A 388 3.68 -4.98 7.45
C ILE A 388 3.39 -3.60 6.83
N PRO A 389 4.23 -3.12 5.88
CA PRO A 389 4.00 -1.81 5.29
C PRO A 389 2.70 -1.80 4.50
N ASP A 390 1.79 -0.90 4.87
CA ASP A 390 0.78 -0.43 3.95
C ASP A 390 1.25 0.87 3.27
N PHE A 391 1.08 0.92 1.96
CA PHE A 391 1.35 2.11 1.17
C PHE A 391 0.36 2.20 0.02
N ASP A 392 0.12 3.42 -0.45
CA ASP A 392 -0.68 3.64 -1.64
C ASP A 392 -0.13 4.80 -2.45
N ILE A 393 -0.59 4.93 -3.70
CA ILE A 393 -0.09 5.93 -4.63
C ILE A 393 -1.21 6.75 -5.25
N SER A 394 -0.98 8.05 -5.40
CA SER A 394 -1.84 8.94 -6.18
C SER A 394 -1.13 9.27 -7.49
N LEU A 395 -1.69 8.81 -8.61
CA LEU A 395 -1.17 9.11 -9.95
C LEU A 395 -1.46 10.55 -10.38
N GLU A 396 -2.53 11.12 -9.84
CA GLU A 396 -2.95 12.50 -10.06
C GLU A 396 -1.97 13.48 -9.42
N LEU A 397 -1.66 13.27 -8.13
CA LEU A 397 -0.67 14.08 -7.41
C LEU A 397 0.78 13.62 -7.69
N GLY A 398 0.99 12.41 -8.22
CA GLY A 398 2.33 11.86 -8.39
C GLY A 398 3.03 11.59 -7.06
N LEU A 399 2.27 11.13 -6.05
CA LEU A 399 2.73 10.91 -4.69
C LEU A 399 2.55 9.45 -4.27
N LEU A 400 3.37 9.03 -3.31
CA LEU A 400 3.25 7.79 -2.56
C LEU A 400 3.09 8.14 -1.08
N ALA A 401 2.17 7.48 -0.40
CA ALA A 401 1.99 7.60 1.04
C ALA A 401 2.27 6.25 1.69
N SER A 402 2.99 6.26 2.82
CA SER A 402 3.27 5.06 3.62
C SER A 402 3.15 5.37 5.09
N ALA A 403 2.63 4.43 5.87
CA ALA A 403 2.68 4.50 7.32
C ALA A 403 4.08 4.16 7.86
N THR A 404 4.44 4.77 8.99
CA THR A 404 5.66 4.47 9.76
C THR A 404 5.33 3.72 11.04
N ASP A 405 6.34 3.05 11.60
CA ASP A 405 6.29 2.41 12.91
C ASP A 405 5.96 3.38 14.06
N THR A 406 6.25 4.67 13.91
CA THR A 406 5.94 5.73 14.89
C THR A 406 4.52 6.31 14.81
N GLY A 407 3.66 5.78 13.94
CA GLY A 407 2.29 6.30 13.75
C GLY A 407 2.24 7.61 12.94
N LYS A 408 3.26 7.90 12.13
CA LYS A 408 3.27 9.03 11.18
C LYS A 408 3.15 8.54 9.74
N ILE A 409 2.70 9.41 8.85
CA ILE A 409 2.67 9.15 7.41
C ILE A 409 3.86 9.82 6.73
N GLN A 410 4.54 9.08 5.85
CA GLN A 410 5.55 9.62 4.95
C GLN A 410 4.96 9.79 3.57
N LEU A 411 5.11 10.99 2.99
CA LEU A 411 4.83 11.24 1.59
C LEU A 411 6.12 11.23 0.79
N PHE A 412 6.12 10.57 -0.37
CA PHE A 412 7.23 10.55 -1.31
C PHE A 412 6.77 10.98 -2.70
N SER A 413 7.63 11.68 -3.42
CA SER A 413 7.40 12.01 -4.83
C SER A 413 7.71 10.80 -5.71
N LEU A 414 6.74 10.38 -6.54
CA LEU A 414 6.92 9.29 -7.51
C LEU A 414 7.94 9.64 -8.60
N ARG A 415 8.31 10.91 -8.73
CA ARG A 415 9.26 11.38 -9.75
C ARG A 415 10.71 11.18 -9.34
N ASN A 416 11.06 11.51 -8.09
CA ASN A 416 12.45 11.57 -7.64
C ASN A 416 12.72 10.78 -6.35
N GLY A 417 11.68 10.21 -5.72
CA GLY A 417 11.77 9.39 -4.51
C GLY A 417 12.02 10.16 -3.23
N GLU A 418 12.07 11.49 -3.31
CA GLU A 418 12.30 12.35 -2.15
C GLU A 418 11.05 12.48 -1.29
N GLN A 419 11.25 12.61 0.03
CA GLN A 419 10.16 12.86 0.96
C GLN A 419 9.58 14.26 0.76
N VAL A 420 8.26 14.36 0.73
CA VAL A 420 7.52 15.63 0.61
C VAL A 420 7.02 16.03 1.99
N THR A 421 7.34 17.25 2.41
CA THR A 421 6.87 17.81 3.68
C THR A 421 5.43 18.27 3.56
N SER A 422 4.61 17.89 4.53
CA SER A 422 3.19 18.27 4.61
C SER A 422 2.71 18.30 6.07
N PRO A 423 1.59 18.98 6.38
CA PRO A 423 0.94 18.87 7.68
C PRO A 423 0.63 17.41 8.07
N LEU A 424 0.23 16.59 7.08
CA LEU A 424 0.05 15.14 7.22
C LEU A 424 1.32 14.43 7.74
N SER A 425 2.50 14.82 7.25
CA SER A 425 3.78 14.20 7.66
C SER A 425 4.17 14.52 9.11
N ASN A 426 3.66 15.64 9.64
CA ASN A 426 3.96 16.12 10.97
C ASN A 426 2.99 15.56 12.03
N TYR A 427 1.80 15.15 11.60
CA TYR A 427 0.79 14.58 12.48
C TYR A 427 1.18 13.17 12.93
N GLN A 428 1.04 12.91 14.23
CA GLN A 428 1.30 11.61 14.84
C GLN A 428 -0.01 11.04 15.37
N TYR A 429 -0.38 9.88 14.85
CA TYR A 429 -1.49 9.10 15.34
C TYR A 429 -1.14 8.46 16.69
N ALA A 430 -2.14 8.40 17.58
CA ALA A 430 -1.99 7.73 18.87
C ALA A 430 -1.87 6.21 18.69
N ASP A 431 -2.71 5.67 17.80
CA ASP A 431 -2.74 4.25 17.47
C ASP A 431 -1.94 3.95 16.19
N PRO A 432 -1.46 2.70 16.03
CA PRO A 432 -0.79 2.29 14.81
C PRO A 432 -1.72 2.41 13.60
N ILE A 433 -1.21 3.03 12.53
CA ILE A 433 -1.94 3.17 11.27
C ILE A 433 -2.06 1.79 10.62
N ALA A 434 -3.29 1.36 10.37
CA ALA A 434 -3.57 0.06 9.78
C ALA A 434 -3.61 0.09 8.25
N SER A 435 -4.13 1.18 7.66
CA SER A 435 -4.20 1.33 6.22
C SER A 435 -4.16 2.78 5.76
N VAL A 436 -3.66 2.98 4.53
CA VAL A 436 -3.58 4.25 3.82
C VAL A 436 -4.12 4.04 2.41
N CYS A 437 -5.07 4.85 1.97
CA CYS A 437 -5.75 4.71 0.68
C CYS A 437 -5.96 6.09 0.02
N PHE A 438 -5.41 6.29 -1.18
CA PHE A 438 -5.65 7.50 -1.95
C PHE A 438 -6.97 7.43 -2.71
N GLU A 439 -7.65 8.56 -2.79
CA GLU A 439 -8.82 8.77 -3.61
C GLU A 439 -8.49 9.83 -4.67
N SER A 440 -9.05 9.67 -5.86
CA SER A 440 -8.95 10.68 -6.93
C SER A 440 -10.03 11.74 -6.77
N GLY A 441 -9.77 12.95 -7.26
CA GLY A 441 -10.72 14.07 -7.20
C GLY A 441 -11.81 14.03 -8.27
N ASP A 442 -12.06 12.86 -8.88
CA ASP A 442 -13.04 12.65 -9.95
C ASP A 442 -14.35 12.03 -9.45
N ALA A 443 -14.61 12.15 -8.14
CA ALA A 443 -15.85 11.67 -7.56
C ALA A 443 -17.07 12.39 -8.15
N PRO A 444 -18.27 11.77 -8.11
CA PRO A 444 -19.54 12.43 -8.43
C PRO A 444 -19.67 13.78 -7.69
N PHE A 445 -20.56 14.66 -8.15
CA PHE A 445 -20.72 16.02 -7.61
C PHE A 445 -20.80 16.10 -6.07
N GLN A 446 -21.31 15.05 -5.42
CA GLN A 446 -21.49 14.96 -3.97
C GLN A 446 -20.25 14.45 -3.20
N GLY A 447 -19.26 13.89 -3.91
CA GLY A 447 -18.02 13.35 -3.35
C GLY A 447 -16.87 14.36 -3.33
N PRO A 448 -15.68 13.94 -2.87
CA PRO A 448 -14.50 14.80 -2.83
C PRO A 448 -14.08 15.23 -4.24
N GLN A 449 -14.13 16.55 -4.49
CA GLN A 449 -13.74 17.16 -5.77
C GLN A 449 -12.22 17.32 -5.94
N THR A 450 -11.45 16.92 -4.93
CA THR A 450 -9.99 16.95 -4.97
C THR A 450 -9.43 15.68 -4.34
N PRO A 451 -8.19 15.27 -4.68
CA PRO A 451 -7.64 14.00 -4.23
C PRO A 451 -7.45 13.93 -2.72
N SER A 452 -8.18 13.04 -2.05
CA SER A 452 -8.05 12.79 -0.62
C SER A 452 -7.15 11.60 -0.30
N LEU A 453 -6.71 11.53 0.95
CA LEU A 453 -6.07 10.36 1.52
C LEU A 453 -6.86 9.90 2.75
N LEU A 454 -7.38 8.68 2.69
CA LEU A 454 -7.99 8.00 3.82
C LEU A 454 -6.90 7.32 4.66
N VAL A 455 -6.97 7.52 5.97
CA VAL A 455 -6.04 6.96 6.94
C VAL A 455 -6.83 6.29 8.04
N CYS A 456 -6.51 5.02 8.30
CA CYS A 456 -7.17 4.27 9.37
C CYS A 456 -6.23 4.04 10.53
N ALA A 457 -6.68 4.40 11.73
CA ALA A 457 -6.05 4.06 12.98
C ALA A 457 -7.15 3.54 13.94
N GLN A 458 -6.95 2.33 14.48
CA GLN A 458 -7.94 1.65 15.33
C GLN A 458 -9.35 1.59 14.69
N ALA A 459 -10.35 2.24 15.26
CA ALA A 459 -11.74 2.29 14.76
C ALA A 459 -12.07 3.55 13.94
N THR A 460 -11.09 4.44 13.77
CA THR A 460 -11.26 5.75 13.15
C THR A 460 -10.79 5.75 11.70
N VAL A 461 -11.53 6.48 10.87
CA VAL A 461 -11.16 6.82 9.50
C VAL A 461 -11.01 8.33 9.43
N ASP A 462 -9.80 8.79 9.16
CA ASP A 462 -9.52 10.19 8.86
C ASP A 462 -9.40 10.40 7.36
N GLU A 463 -9.87 11.54 6.89
CA GLU A 463 -9.69 12.04 5.54
C GLU A 463 -8.74 13.24 5.58
N TRP A 464 -7.69 13.18 4.77
CA TRP A 464 -6.81 14.30 4.49
C TRP A 464 -7.10 14.84 3.11
N ILE A 465 -7.60 16.07 3.05
CA ILE A 465 -8.02 16.76 1.82
C ILE A 465 -7.58 18.23 1.88
N TRP A 466 -7.46 18.89 0.73
CA TRP A 466 -7.05 20.31 0.63
C TRP A 466 -8.06 21.26 1.29
#